data_AF-A0A7I9YB69-F1
#
_entry.id   AF-A0A7I9YB69-F1
#
_cell.length_a   1.000
_cell.length_b   1.000
_cell.length_c   1.000
_cell.angle_alpha   90.00
_cell.angle_beta   90.00
_cell.angle_gamma   90.00
#
_symmetry.space_group_name_H-M   'P 1'
#
loop_
_entity.id
_entity.type
_entity.pdbx_description
1 polymer ?
#
loop_
_entity_poly.entity_id
_entity_poly.type
_entity_poly.pdbx_seq_one_letter_code
_entity_poly.pdbx_strand_id
1 'polypeptide(L)'
;MPNNSINHARIVSLIWGIADDVLRDLYVRGKYRDVILPFTVLRRLDSVLEPTRDAVRQMKETLDKANIANQEGPLRQAAGQDFYNHSGFTLKDLRNIANAMRLRQNFEAYLDGFSPNVQEIIDNFELRTQLPRLTKADALGALIEKFLQPDLDLSPAGLDNHGMGTVFEELVRRFNESNNEEAG
;
A
#
# COMPACT_ATOMS: atom_id res chain seq x y z
N MET A 1 -5.82 -1.06 -29.37
CA MET A 1 -6.43 -0.37 -28.20
C MET A 1 -5.57 0.84 -27.84
N PRO A 2 -5.89 2.07 -28.25
CA PRO A 2 -5.01 3.23 -28.05
C PRO A 2 -5.21 3.99 -26.72
N ASN A 3 -6.08 3.53 -25.81
CA ASN A 3 -6.50 4.30 -24.63
C ASN A 3 -5.84 3.89 -23.30
N ASN A 4 -5.04 2.81 -23.27
CA ASN A 4 -4.44 2.32 -22.03
C ASN A 4 -3.25 3.17 -21.57
N SER A 5 -2.39 3.59 -22.52
CA SER A 5 -1.18 4.36 -22.23
C SER A 5 -1.50 5.74 -21.62
N ILE A 6 -2.58 6.38 -22.06
CA ILE A 6 -3.05 7.67 -21.54
C ILE A 6 -3.49 7.53 -20.07
N ASN A 7 -4.18 6.43 -19.73
CA ASN A 7 -4.60 6.18 -18.37
C ASN A 7 -3.42 5.87 -17.44
N HIS A 8 -2.43 5.10 -17.91
CA HIS A 8 -1.22 4.80 -17.12
C HIS A 8 -0.41 6.07 -16.82
N ALA A 9 -0.17 6.91 -17.83
CA ALA A 9 0.56 8.17 -17.65
C ALA A 9 -0.15 9.12 -16.68
N ARG A 10 -1.48 9.14 -16.70
CA ARG A 10 -2.30 9.90 -15.74
C ARG A 10 -2.12 9.37 -14.32
N ILE A 11 -2.23 8.06 -14.11
CA ILE A 11 -2.06 7.43 -12.79
C ILE A 11 -0.65 7.69 -12.23
N VAL A 12 0.39 7.52 -13.05
CA VAL A 12 1.79 7.83 -12.66
C VAL A 12 1.92 9.29 -12.26
N SER A 13 1.28 10.20 -13.00
CA SER A 13 1.30 11.64 -12.69
C SER A 13 0.56 11.97 -11.38
N LEU A 14 -0.56 11.31 -11.11
CA LEU A 14 -1.29 11.45 -9.84
C LEU A 14 -0.43 10.98 -8.66
N ILE A 15 0.15 9.78 -8.74
CA ILE A 15 1.02 9.24 -7.69
C ILE A 15 2.24 10.14 -7.46
N TRP A 16 2.83 10.66 -8.54
CA TRP A 16 3.91 11.64 -8.44
C TRP A 16 3.48 12.93 -7.73
N GLY A 17 2.28 13.44 -8.06
CA GLY A 17 1.70 14.59 -7.38
C GLY A 17 1.49 14.37 -5.89
N ILE A 18 1.10 13.16 -5.46
CA ILE A 18 1.01 12.81 -4.04
C ILE A 18 2.38 12.92 -3.36
N ALA A 19 3.45 12.47 -4.01
CA ALA A 19 4.81 12.59 -3.50
C ALA A 19 5.21 14.05 -3.30
N ASP A 20 5.01 14.89 -4.33
CA ASP A 20 5.38 16.31 -4.31
C ASP A 20 4.52 17.15 -3.35
N ASP A 21 3.31 16.71 -3.03
CA ASP A 21 2.37 17.38 -2.12
C ASP A 21 2.65 16.98 -0.65
N VAL A 22 2.80 15.68 -0.37
CA VAL A 22 2.88 15.20 1.01
C VAL A 22 4.31 15.10 1.54
N LEU A 23 5.30 14.83 0.68
CA LEU A 23 6.66 14.49 1.13
C LEU A 23 7.68 15.61 0.97
N ARG A 24 7.31 16.73 0.34
CA ARG A 24 8.25 17.81 -0.03
C ARG A 24 9.04 18.39 1.11
N ASP A 25 8.38 18.76 2.18
CA ASP A 25 9.05 19.37 3.34
C ASP A 25 9.61 18.31 4.29
N LEU A 26 9.42 17.03 3.96
CA LEU A 26 9.74 15.90 4.81
C LEU A 26 10.90 15.08 4.29
N TYR A 27 11.13 14.99 2.99
CA TYR A 27 12.16 14.16 2.39
C TYR A 27 12.84 14.93 1.27
N VAL A 28 14.09 14.58 0.98
CA VAL A 28 14.69 14.96 -0.30
C VAL A 28 14.03 14.14 -1.41
N ARG A 29 13.95 14.66 -2.64
CA ARG A 29 13.16 14.06 -3.72
C ARG A 29 13.63 12.64 -4.05
N GLY A 30 14.95 12.41 -4.05
CA GLY A 30 15.54 11.08 -4.19
C GLY A 30 15.07 10.03 -3.17
N LYS A 31 14.52 10.47 -2.03
CA LYS A 31 13.98 9.62 -0.96
C LYS A 31 12.46 9.43 -1.00
N TYR A 32 11.73 10.09 -1.89
CA TYR A 32 10.29 9.88 -2.02
C TYR A 32 9.94 8.44 -2.37
N ARG A 33 10.77 7.79 -3.18
CA ARG A 33 10.55 6.41 -3.64
C ARG A 33 10.43 5.42 -2.46
N ASP A 34 11.17 5.67 -1.37
CA ASP A 34 11.23 4.82 -0.18
C ASP A 34 9.88 4.84 0.59
N VAL A 35 8.99 5.80 0.26
CA VAL A 35 7.63 5.90 0.80
C VAL A 35 6.57 5.61 -0.27
N ILE A 36 6.72 6.17 -1.47
CA ILE A 36 5.66 6.12 -2.50
C ILE A 36 5.51 4.74 -3.13
N LEU A 37 6.61 4.04 -3.39
CA LEU A 37 6.57 2.69 -3.95
C LEU A 37 5.85 1.70 -3.01
N PRO A 38 6.23 1.59 -1.72
CA PRO A 38 5.52 0.69 -0.80
C PRO A 38 4.05 1.08 -0.61
N PHE A 39 3.70 2.37 -0.54
CA PHE A 39 2.29 2.79 -0.46
C PHE A 39 1.48 2.40 -1.71
N THR A 40 2.08 2.49 -2.90
CA THR A 40 1.45 2.05 -4.16
C THR A 40 1.16 0.55 -4.13
N VAL A 41 2.13 -0.26 -3.68
CA VAL A 41 1.95 -1.71 -3.51
C VAL A 41 0.87 -2.01 -2.47
N LEU A 42 0.91 -1.36 -1.30
CA LEU A 42 -0.09 -1.56 -0.24
C LEU A 42 -1.50 -1.23 -0.72
N ARG A 43 -1.68 -0.13 -1.48
CA ARG A 43 -2.99 0.24 -2.02
C ARG A 43 -3.51 -0.82 -3.01
N ARG A 44 -2.63 -1.37 -3.86
CA ARG A 44 -3.01 -2.48 -4.76
C ARG A 44 -3.41 -3.71 -3.97
N LEU A 45 -2.60 -4.14 -3.00
CA LEU A 45 -2.90 -5.33 -2.18
C LEU A 45 -4.21 -5.18 -1.39
N ASP A 46 -4.43 -4.01 -0.77
CA ASP A 46 -5.67 -3.67 -0.05
C ASP A 46 -6.89 -3.77 -0.98
N SER A 47 -6.81 -3.21 -2.19
CA SER A 47 -7.91 -3.26 -3.18
C SER A 47 -8.22 -4.67 -3.70
N VAL A 48 -7.20 -5.54 -3.79
CA VAL A 48 -7.37 -6.93 -4.24
C VAL A 48 -8.05 -7.78 -3.17
N LEU A 49 -7.74 -7.52 -1.90
CA LEU A 49 -8.30 -8.26 -0.75
C LEU A 49 -9.66 -7.71 -0.30
N GLU A 50 -10.02 -6.48 -0.70
CA GLU A 50 -11.26 -5.84 -0.26
C GLU A 50 -12.52 -6.72 -0.42
N PRO A 51 -12.74 -7.46 -1.53
CA PRO A 51 -13.91 -8.32 -1.69
C PRO A 51 -13.93 -9.56 -0.78
N THR A 52 -12.77 -10.04 -0.33
CA THR A 52 -12.63 -11.30 0.43
C THR A 52 -12.25 -11.09 1.89
N ARG A 53 -12.05 -9.84 2.32
CA ARG A 53 -11.64 -9.45 3.67
C ARG A 53 -12.50 -10.09 4.76
N ASP A 54 -13.82 -10.01 4.63
CA ASP A 54 -14.73 -10.52 5.67
C ASP A 54 -14.64 -12.05 5.77
N ALA A 55 -14.40 -12.75 4.66
CA ALA A 55 -14.17 -14.19 4.65
C ALA A 55 -12.84 -14.55 5.32
N VAL A 56 -11.76 -13.82 5.04
CA VAL A 56 -10.45 -13.99 5.68
C VAL A 56 -10.55 -13.77 7.19
N ARG A 57 -11.26 -12.72 7.61
CA ARG A 57 -11.49 -12.42 9.03
C ARG A 57 -12.26 -13.54 9.74
N GLN A 58 -13.37 -13.99 9.18
CA GLN A 58 -14.16 -15.08 9.77
C GLN A 58 -13.35 -16.39 9.84
N MET A 59 -12.56 -16.67 8.81
CA MET A 59 -11.66 -17.82 8.79
C MET A 59 -10.61 -17.70 9.90
N LYS A 60 -9.97 -16.53 10.06
CA LYS A 60 -9.00 -16.28 11.13
C LYS A 60 -9.61 -16.52 12.52
N GLU A 61 -10.79 -15.94 12.78
CA GLU A 61 -11.50 -16.11 14.05
C GLU A 61 -11.85 -17.59 14.32
N THR A 62 -12.19 -18.35 13.29
CA THR A 62 -12.50 -19.79 13.39
C THR A 62 -11.26 -20.60 13.73
N LEU A 63 -10.14 -20.35 13.05
CA LEU A 63 -8.87 -21.04 13.26
C LEU A 63 -8.28 -20.75 14.64
N ASP A 64 -8.41 -19.51 15.11
CA ASP A 64 -7.97 -19.09 16.45
C ASP A 64 -8.76 -19.80 17.54
N LYS A 65 -10.10 -19.85 17.42
CA LYS A 65 -10.94 -20.60 18.37
C LYS A 65 -10.61 -22.09 18.40
N ALA A 66 -10.21 -22.65 17.25
CA ALA A 66 -9.79 -24.03 17.12
C ALA A 66 -8.32 -24.28 17.52
N ASN A 67 -7.57 -23.25 17.93
CA ASN A 67 -6.14 -23.31 18.26
C ASN A 67 -5.28 -23.95 17.15
N ILE A 68 -5.62 -23.69 15.88
CA ILE A 68 -4.86 -24.21 14.74
C ILE A 68 -3.55 -23.42 14.60
N ALA A 69 -2.42 -24.13 14.64
CA ALA A 69 -1.10 -23.53 14.54
C ALA A 69 -0.77 -23.05 13.11
N ASN A 70 -1.04 -23.85 12.08
CA ASN A 70 -0.79 -23.46 10.69
C ASN A 70 -2.08 -22.97 10.03
N GLN A 71 -2.19 -21.65 9.89
CA GLN A 71 -3.39 -20.99 9.37
C GLN A 71 -3.22 -20.54 7.91
N GLU A 72 -2.02 -20.62 7.32
CA GLU A 72 -1.72 -20.00 6.03
C GLU A 72 -2.59 -20.53 4.89
N GLY A 73 -2.68 -21.86 4.77
CA GLY A 73 -3.44 -22.51 3.70
C GLY A 73 -4.92 -22.09 3.68
N PRO A 74 -5.64 -22.26 4.80
CA PRO A 74 -7.02 -21.80 4.92
C PRO A 74 -7.21 -20.29 4.70
N LEU A 75 -6.28 -19.45 5.17
CA LEU A 75 -6.37 -18.00 4.99
C LEU A 75 -6.16 -17.59 3.52
N ARG A 76 -5.21 -18.20 2.80
CA ARG A 76 -5.04 -18.00 1.34
C ARG A 76 -6.27 -18.47 0.58
N GLN A 77 -6.84 -19.61 0.97
CA GLN A 77 -8.07 -20.12 0.36
C GLN A 77 -9.24 -19.15 0.58
N ALA A 78 -9.39 -18.59 1.78
CA ALA A 78 -10.44 -17.60 2.08
C ALA A 78 -10.20 -16.28 1.33
N ALA A 79 -8.94 -15.87 1.14
CA ALA A 79 -8.59 -14.67 0.39
C ALA A 79 -8.81 -14.83 -1.12
N GLY A 80 -8.75 -16.07 -1.64
CA GLY A 80 -8.74 -16.36 -3.07
C GLY A 80 -7.47 -15.86 -3.77
N GLN A 81 -6.39 -15.67 -3.01
CA GLN A 81 -5.12 -15.10 -3.45
C GLN A 81 -3.97 -15.84 -2.77
N ASP A 82 -2.77 -15.74 -3.33
CA ASP A 82 -1.53 -16.29 -2.73
C ASP A 82 -1.04 -15.48 -1.51
N PHE A 83 -1.78 -14.45 -1.11
CA PHE A 83 -1.53 -13.61 0.04
C PHE A 83 -2.84 -13.27 0.74
N TYR A 84 -2.76 -12.81 1.99
CA TYR A 84 -3.91 -12.41 2.79
C TYR A 84 -3.53 -11.30 3.75
N ASN A 85 -4.53 -10.63 4.32
CA ASN A 85 -4.36 -9.75 5.48
C ASN A 85 -5.41 -10.10 6.55
N HIS A 86 -4.96 -10.43 7.75
CA HIS A 86 -5.82 -10.81 8.87
C HIS A 86 -5.88 -9.79 10.01
N SER A 87 -5.34 -8.57 9.81
CA SER A 87 -5.31 -7.52 10.84
C SER A 87 -6.70 -7.04 11.24
N GLY A 88 -7.69 -7.20 10.36
CA GLY A 88 -9.02 -6.63 10.51
C GLY A 88 -9.11 -5.14 10.16
N PHE A 89 -8.02 -4.54 9.67
CA PHE A 89 -7.98 -3.17 9.17
C PHE A 89 -7.91 -3.13 7.64
N THR A 90 -8.50 -2.09 7.06
CA THR A 90 -8.25 -1.65 5.67
C THR A 90 -7.66 -0.25 5.67
N LEU A 91 -7.08 0.16 4.55
CA LEU A 91 -6.66 1.57 4.40
C LEU A 91 -7.84 2.54 4.62
N LYS A 92 -9.06 2.16 4.23
CA LYS A 92 -10.28 2.95 4.46
C LYS A 92 -10.61 3.10 5.94
N ASP A 93 -10.42 2.06 6.75
CA ASP A 93 -10.62 2.13 8.20
C ASP A 93 -9.57 3.05 8.85
N LEU A 94 -8.33 2.95 8.38
CA LEU A 94 -7.20 3.73 8.90
C LEU A 94 -7.34 5.23 8.59
N ARG A 95 -7.88 5.59 7.42
CA ARG A 95 -8.17 6.99 7.04
C ARG A 95 -8.99 7.73 8.10
N ASN A 96 -9.88 7.04 8.80
CA ASN A 96 -10.80 7.66 9.76
C ASN A 96 -10.19 7.87 11.16
N ILE A 97 -8.90 7.57 11.36
CA ILE A 97 -8.23 7.71 12.66
C ILE A 97 -7.57 9.08 12.77
N ALA A 98 -8.19 9.99 13.53
CA ALA A 98 -7.69 11.36 13.71
C ALA A 98 -6.43 11.48 14.60
N ASN A 99 -6.17 10.51 15.48
CA ASN A 99 -5.01 10.57 16.37
C ASN A 99 -3.79 9.94 15.69
N ALA A 100 -2.74 10.73 15.42
CA ALA A 100 -1.54 10.28 14.70
C ALA A 100 -0.84 9.06 15.34
N MET A 101 -0.72 9.02 16.67
CA MET A 101 -0.09 7.89 17.36
C MET A 101 -0.92 6.61 17.24
N ARG A 102 -2.24 6.71 17.41
CA ARG A 102 -3.16 5.59 17.22
C ARG A 102 -3.21 5.14 15.76
N LEU A 103 -3.17 6.08 14.82
CA LEU A 103 -3.10 5.80 13.39
C LEU A 103 -1.84 4.98 13.09
N ARG A 104 -0.68 5.42 13.59
CA ARG A 104 0.56 4.67 13.44
C ARG A 104 0.46 3.25 14.00
N GLN A 105 -0.03 3.08 15.22
CA GLN A 105 -0.17 1.76 15.84
C GLN A 105 -1.09 0.83 15.05
N ASN A 106 -2.24 1.35 14.59
CA ASN A 106 -3.17 0.57 13.78
C ASN A 106 -2.60 0.29 12.38
N PHE A 107 -1.82 1.21 11.81
CA PHE A 107 -1.12 0.99 10.55
C PHE A 107 -0.02 -0.07 10.69
N GLU A 108 0.75 -0.07 11.78
CA GLU A 108 1.71 -1.14 12.10
C GLU A 108 1.01 -2.49 12.23
N ALA A 109 -0.11 -2.56 12.95
CA ALA A 109 -0.92 -3.78 13.04
C ALA A 109 -1.51 -4.22 11.69
N TYR A 110 -1.90 -3.28 10.83
CA TYR A 110 -2.32 -3.53 9.47
C TYR A 110 -1.19 -4.15 8.63
N LEU A 111 0.03 -3.61 8.73
CA LEU A 111 1.20 -4.19 8.09
C LEU A 111 1.47 -5.59 8.63
N ASP A 112 1.46 -5.79 9.95
CA ASP A 112 1.72 -7.09 10.60
C ASP A 112 0.71 -8.19 10.23
N GLY A 113 -0.51 -7.81 9.84
CA GLY A 113 -1.55 -8.76 9.45
C GLY A 113 -1.35 -9.39 8.08
N PHE A 114 -0.40 -8.92 7.27
CA PHE A 114 -0.12 -9.50 5.96
C PHE A 114 0.58 -10.86 6.05
N SER A 115 0.34 -11.72 5.06
CA SER A 115 0.99 -13.02 4.92
C SER A 115 2.53 -12.92 4.78
N PRO A 116 3.29 -13.97 5.11
CA PRO A 116 4.76 -13.92 5.17
C PRO A 116 5.44 -13.39 3.90
N ASN A 117 4.98 -13.80 2.71
CA ASN A 117 5.49 -13.31 1.44
C ASN A 117 5.32 -11.80 1.25
N VAL A 118 4.26 -11.20 1.80
CA VAL A 118 4.04 -9.75 1.74
C VAL A 118 4.83 -9.04 2.85
N GLN A 119 5.04 -9.66 4.02
CA GLN A 119 5.96 -9.13 5.03
C GLN A 119 7.36 -8.91 4.44
N GLU A 120 7.90 -9.91 3.73
CA GLU A 120 9.20 -9.80 3.07
C GLU A 120 9.26 -8.61 2.10
N ILE A 121 8.19 -8.36 1.34
CA ILE A 121 8.10 -7.21 0.45
C ILE A 121 8.13 -5.90 1.25
N ILE A 122 7.33 -5.80 2.31
CA ILE A 122 7.25 -4.61 3.18
C ILE A 122 8.61 -4.32 3.83
N ASP A 123 9.30 -5.36 4.29
CA ASP A 123 10.60 -5.26 4.94
C ASP A 123 11.69 -4.83 3.95
N ASN A 124 11.66 -5.34 2.71
CA ASN A 124 12.58 -4.92 1.65
C ASN A 124 12.42 -3.44 1.26
N PHE A 125 11.21 -2.88 1.40
CA PHE A 125 10.98 -1.44 1.22
C PHE A 125 11.38 -0.61 2.44
N GLU A 126 11.73 -1.25 3.57
CA GLU A 126 12.03 -0.59 4.85
C GLU A 126 10.91 0.35 5.32
N LEU A 127 9.65 0.11 4.92
CA LEU A 127 8.52 1.03 5.14
C LEU A 127 8.33 1.37 6.63
N ARG A 128 8.50 0.37 7.50
CA ARG A 128 8.36 0.49 8.96
C ARG A 128 9.31 1.54 9.55
N THR A 129 10.49 1.70 8.96
CA THR A 129 11.49 2.69 9.39
C THR A 129 11.06 4.13 9.08
N GLN A 130 10.16 4.31 8.11
CA GLN A 130 9.64 5.62 7.69
C GLN A 130 8.49 6.09 8.59
N LEU A 131 7.75 5.18 9.23
CA LEU A 131 6.55 5.49 10.01
C LEU A 131 6.76 6.53 11.13
N PRO A 132 7.86 6.50 11.93
CA PRO A 132 8.08 7.52 12.95
C PRO A 132 8.14 8.94 12.39
N ARG A 133 8.83 9.12 11.24
CA ARG A 133 8.98 10.42 10.58
C ARG A 133 7.65 10.89 9.99
N LEU A 134 6.96 10.00 9.28
CA LEU A 134 5.63 10.29 8.70
C LEU A 134 4.60 10.64 9.78
N THR A 135 4.64 9.95 10.93
CA THR A 135 3.72 10.20 12.04
C THR A 135 4.00 11.53 12.71
N LYS A 136 5.27 11.86 12.96
CA LYS A 136 5.66 13.15 13.59
C LYS A 136 5.23 14.36 12.74
N ALA A 137 5.17 14.17 11.44
CA ALA A 137 4.79 15.19 10.46
C ALA A 137 3.29 15.19 10.10
N ASP A 138 2.48 14.32 10.70
CA ASP A 138 1.08 14.10 10.32
C ASP A 138 0.87 13.70 8.83
N ALA A 139 1.93 13.20 8.20
CA ALA A 139 1.94 12.84 6.78
C ALA A 139 1.37 11.44 6.51
N LEU A 140 1.36 10.55 7.51
CA LEU A 140 0.82 9.19 7.36
C LEU A 140 -0.67 9.22 6.99
N GLY A 141 -1.46 10.05 7.67
CA GLY A 141 -2.89 10.22 7.38
C GLY A 141 -3.11 10.82 6.00
N ALA A 142 -2.36 11.87 5.67
CA ALA A 142 -2.42 12.51 4.35
C ALA A 142 -2.08 11.54 3.20
N LEU A 143 -1.05 10.70 3.35
CA LEU A 143 -0.72 9.66 2.37
C LEU A 143 -1.89 8.69 2.18
N ILE A 144 -2.43 8.13 3.27
CA ILE A 144 -3.55 7.20 3.19
C ILE A 144 -4.75 7.84 2.49
N GLU A 145 -5.08 9.08 2.84
CA GLU A 145 -6.20 9.81 2.23
C GLU A 145 -5.99 10.08 0.73
N LYS A 146 -4.77 10.47 0.33
CA LYS A 146 -4.42 10.70 -1.07
C LYS A 146 -4.46 9.42 -1.90
N PHE A 147 -3.98 8.30 -1.35
CA PHE A 147 -3.99 7.00 -2.03
C PHE A 147 -5.39 6.37 -2.14
N LEU A 148 -6.35 6.88 -1.38
CA LEU A 148 -7.76 6.46 -1.41
C LEU A 148 -8.65 7.38 -2.24
N GLN A 149 -8.09 8.40 -2.91
CA GLN A 149 -8.89 9.28 -3.74
C GLN A 149 -9.52 8.50 -4.92
N PRO A 150 -10.77 8.78 -5.31
CA PRO A 150 -11.47 8.04 -6.35
C PRO A 150 -10.82 8.11 -7.75
N ASP A 151 -10.02 9.14 -8.00
CA ASP A 151 -9.28 9.32 -9.25
C ASP A 151 -8.04 8.41 -9.36
N LEU A 152 -7.58 7.85 -8.23
CA LEU A 152 -6.51 6.86 -8.12
C LEU A 152 -7.08 5.45 -7.85
N ASP A 153 -7.75 4.89 -8.85
CA ASP A 153 -8.24 3.50 -8.78
C ASP A 153 -7.16 2.50 -9.20
N LEU A 154 -6.46 1.94 -8.22
CA LEU A 154 -5.50 0.85 -8.40
C LEU A 154 -6.13 -0.54 -8.18
N SER A 155 -7.46 -0.66 -8.16
CA SER A 155 -8.14 -1.96 -8.06
C SER A 155 -8.03 -2.77 -9.36
N PRO A 156 -8.23 -4.10 -9.33
CA PRO A 156 -8.28 -4.90 -10.55
C PRO A 156 -9.34 -4.45 -11.56
N ALA A 157 -10.37 -3.73 -11.13
CA ALA A 157 -11.41 -3.17 -11.99
C ALA A 157 -10.96 -1.88 -12.71
N GLY A 158 -10.23 -1.00 -12.01
CA GLY A 158 -9.72 0.25 -12.57
C GLY A 158 -8.40 0.11 -13.33
N LEU A 159 -7.58 -0.87 -12.93
CA LEU A 159 -6.25 -1.14 -13.48
C LEU A 159 -5.97 -2.65 -13.45
N ASP A 160 -5.86 -3.27 -14.63
CA ASP A 160 -5.54 -4.70 -14.73
C ASP A 160 -4.09 -4.99 -14.29
N ASN A 161 -3.73 -6.28 -14.16
CA ASN A 161 -2.41 -6.67 -13.66
C ASN A 161 -1.27 -6.18 -14.58
N HIS A 162 -1.48 -6.21 -15.89
CA HIS A 162 -0.50 -5.70 -16.85
C HIS A 162 -0.32 -4.18 -16.70
N GLY A 163 -1.42 -3.43 -16.63
CA GLY A 163 -1.39 -1.99 -16.41
C GLY A 163 -0.76 -1.60 -15.08
N MET A 164 -1.03 -2.34 -14.00
CA MET A 164 -0.39 -2.14 -12.71
C MET A 164 1.14 -2.34 -12.80
N GLY A 165 1.59 -3.38 -13.52
CA GLY A 165 3.00 -3.61 -13.82
C GLY A 165 3.64 -2.42 -14.54
N THR A 166 2.99 -1.94 -15.61
CA THR A 166 3.46 -0.76 -16.36
C THR A 166 3.53 0.50 -15.51
N VAL A 167 2.49 0.78 -14.70
CA VAL A 167 2.47 1.95 -13.80
C VAL A 167 3.61 1.86 -12.78
N PHE A 168 3.83 0.69 -12.19
CA PHE A 168 4.87 0.50 -11.18
C PHE A 168 6.28 0.65 -11.78
N GLU A 169 6.52 0.07 -12.95
CA GLU A 169 7.79 0.21 -13.68
C GLU A 169 8.10 1.68 -14.03
N GLU A 170 7.11 2.41 -14.54
CA GLU A 170 7.25 3.83 -14.86
C GLU A 170 7.54 4.68 -13.61
N LEU A 171 6.92 4.35 -12.46
CA LEU A 171 7.25 5.01 -11.19
C LEU A 171 8.71 4.76 -10.80
N VAL A 172 9.18 3.52 -10.86
CA VAL A 172 10.57 3.17 -10.55
C VAL A 172 11.54 3.91 -11.48
N ARG A 173 11.26 3.92 -12.78
CA ARG A 173 12.06 4.64 -13.78
C ARG A 173 12.14 6.14 -13.44
N ARG A 174 10.99 6.79 -13.21
CA ARG A 174 10.92 8.23 -12.92
C ARG A 174 11.61 8.61 -11.61
N PHE A 175 11.48 7.79 -10.56
CA PHE A 175 12.20 8.03 -9.31
C PHE A 175 13.72 7.88 -9.47
N ASN A 176 14.18 6.88 -10.24
CA ASN A 176 15.61 6.71 -10.52
C ASN A 176 16.19 7.87 -11.34
N GLU A 177 15.45 8.35 -12.35
CA GLU A 177 15.83 9.54 -13.13
C GLU A 177 15.95 10.78 -12.23
N SER A 178 14.96 11.05 -11.38
CA SER A 178 15.01 12.20 -10.47
C SER A 178 16.15 12.13 -9.44
N ASN A 179 16.52 10.93 -9.00
CA ASN A 179 17.58 10.75 -8.03
C ASN A 179 18.96 10.94 -8.66
N ASN A 180 19.13 10.58 -9.93
CA ASN A 180 20.37 10.83 -10.67
C ASN A 180 20.56 12.32 -10.96
N GLU A 181 19.49 13.06 -11.23
CA GLU A 181 19.52 14.52 -11.43
C GLU A 181 19.88 15.31 -10.16
N GLU A 182 19.51 14.83 -8.96
CA GLU A 182 19.90 15.46 -7.69
C GLU A 182 21.33 15.11 -7.24
N ALA A 183 21.90 14.03 -7.76
CA ALA A 183 23.23 13.55 -7.40
C ALA A 183 24.37 14.12 -8.29
N GLY A 184 24.02 14.76 -9.42
CA GLY A 184 24.95 15.41 -10.34
C GLY A 184 25.04 16.91 -10.14
#